data_AF-A0A9Q0L2R7-F1
#
_entry.id   AF-A0A9Q0L2R7-F1
#
_cell.length_a   1.000
_cell.length_b   1.000
_cell.length_c   1.000
_cell.angle_alpha   90.00
_cell.angle_beta   90.00
_cell.angle_gamma   90.00
#
_symmetry.space_group_name_H-M   'P 1'
#
loop_
_entity.id
_entity.type
_entity.pdbx_description
1 polymer ?
#
loop_
_entity_poly.entity_id
_entity_poly.type
_entity_poly.pdbx_seq_one_letter_code
_entity_poly.pdbx_strand_id
1 'polypeptide(L)'
;MSDLERLAKFYKEILGFEELESLKFGEFRVIWLRLSPVFALHLIERNPETKLLEGPWSSTAAIANPKNLPRGHHICFAVLNYDSFIQTLNSPFHGVKGKH
;
A
#
# COMPACT_ATOMS: atom_id res chain seq x y z
N MET A 1 5.32 -2.06 23.35
CA MET A 1 5.71 -1.81 21.95
C MET A 1 4.84 -2.71 21.09
N SER A 2 4.10 -2.15 20.13
CA SER A 2 3.24 -2.95 19.23
C SER A 2 4.09 -3.72 18.21
N ASP A 3 3.51 -4.76 17.57
CA ASP A 3 4.18 -5.47 16.49
C ASP A 3 4.57 -4.54 15.33
N LEU A 4 3.74 -3.54 15.06
CA LEU A 4 3.99 -2.51 14.06
C LEU A 4 5.24 -1.68 14.38
N GLU A 5 5.37 -1.22 15.63
CA GLU A 5 6.54 -0.45 16.09
C GLU A 5 7.82 -1.29 16.05
N ARG A 6 7.74 -2.58 16.43
CA ARG A 6 8.88 -3.50 16.36
C ARG A 6 9.32 -3.75 14.92
N LEU A 7 8.37 -3.91 14.00
CA LEU A 7 8.65 -4.08 12.57
C LEU A 7 9.27 -2.81 11.97
N ALA A 8 8.73 -1.63 12.27
CA ALA A 8 9.31 -0.37 11.84
C ALA A 8 10.73 -0.19 12.38
N LYS A 9 10.97 -0.52 13.65
CA LYS A 9 12.32 -0.50 14.24
C LYS A 9 13.30 -1.39 13.48
N PHE A 10 12.89 -2.60 13.11
CA PHE A 10 13.71 -3.49 12.29
C PHE A 10 14.10 -2.87 10.95
N TYR A 11 13.12 -2.33 10.19
CA TYR A 11 13.43 -1.69 8.90
C TYR A 11 14.35 -0.48 9.05
N LYS A 12 14.19 0.31 10.11
CA LYS A 12 15.04 1.47 10.36
C LYS A 12 16.47 1.08 10.77
N GLU A 13 16.60 0.24 11.79
CA GLU A 13 17.90 -0.06 12.41
C GLU A 13 18.72 -1.10 11.63
N ILE A 14 18.07 -2.04 10.97
CA ILE A 14 18.76 -3.13 10.26
C ILE A 14 18.91 -2.82 8.77
N LEU A 15 17.87 -2.23 8.16
CA LEU A 15 17.82 -2.01 6.72
C LEU A 15 18.05 -0.55 6.32
N GLY A 16 18.24 0.37 7.28
CA GLY A 16 18.60 1.76 7.01
C GLY A 16 17.46 2.61 6.45
N PHE A 17 16.21 2.25 6.69
CA PHE A 17 15.07 3.08 6.30
C PHE A 17 14.96 4.33 7.18
N GLU A 18 14.49 5.41 6.57
CA GLU A 18 14.09 6.64 7.25
C GLU A 18 12.57 6.65 7.45
N GLU A 19 12.10 7.13 8.60
CA GLU A 19 10.67 7.34 8.83
C GLU A 19 10.24 8.69 8.25
N LEU A 20 9.14 8.70 7.50
CA LEU A 20 8.51 9.89 6.97
C LEU A 20 7.35 10.33 7.86
N GLU A 21 7.01 11.62 7.81
CA GLU A 21 5.81 12.12 8.46
C GLU A 21 4.56 11.40 7.91
N SER A 22 3.75 10.85 8.81
CA SER A 22 2.52 10.15 8.47
C SER A 22 1.29 11.00 8.70
N LEU A 23 0.35 10.95 7.76
CA LEU A 23 -1.02 11.40 7.98
C LEU A 23 -1.70 10.50 9.03
N LYS A 24 -2.69 11.06 9.74
CA LYS A 24 -3.55 10.29 10.66
C LYS A 24 -4.70 9.66 9.86
N PHE A 25 -4.74 8.33 9.78
CA PHE A 25 -5.76 7.57 9.05
C PHE A 25 -6.96 7.13 9.90
N GLY A 26 -7.18 7.76 11.06
CA GLY A 26 -8.23 7.39 12.01
C GLY A 26 -7.65 6.80 13.29
N GLU A 27 -8.28 5.75 13.81
CA GLU A 27 -7.92 5.12 15.08
C GLU A 27 -6.80 4.09 14.96
N PHE A 28 -6.41 3.71 13.74
CA PHE A 28 -5.34 2.76 13.49
C PHE A 28 -4.07 3.47 13.00
N ARG A 29 -2.92 2.82 13.20
CA ARG A 29 -1.61 3.39 12.89
C ARG A 29 -1.13 3.03 11.49
N VAL A 30 -0.44 3.97 10.86
CA VAL A 30 0.33 3.78 9.62
C VAL A 30 1.71 4.40 9.84
N ILE A 31 2.77 3.67 9.49
CA ILE A 31 4.15 4.17 9.54
C ILE A 31 4.69 4.20 8.13
N TRP A 32 5.14 5.36 7.66
CA TRP A 32 5.76 5.52 6.35
C TRP A 32 7.27 5.47 6.48
N LEU A 33 7.88 4.61 5.68
CA LEU A 33 9.31 4.39 5.64
C LEU A 33 9.81 4.62 4.22
N ARG A 34 11.02 5.17 4.10
CA ARG A 34 11.70 5.40 2.82
C ARG A 34 13.09 4.81 2.86
N LEU A 35 13.45 4.13 1.78
CA LEU A 35 14.83 3.81 1.45
C LEU A 35 15.19 4.58 0.17
N SER A 36 16.09 5.55 0.32
CA SER A 36 16.53 6.42 -0.78
C SER A 36 17.14 5.58 -1.93
N PRO A 37 16.92 5.93 -3.22
CA PRO A 37 16.22 7.13 -3.70
C PRO A 37 14.73 6.93 -4.07
N VAL A 38 14.26 5.68 -4.23
CA VAL A 38 12.99 5.42 -4.94
C VAL A 38 12.05 4.45 -4.22
N PHE A 39 12.43 3.90 -3.06
CA PHE A 39 11.63 2.89 -2.41
C PHE A 39 10.89 3.46 -1.20
N ALA A 40 9.57 3.32 -1.19
CA ALA A 40 8.71 3.68 -0.07
C ALA A 40 7.92 2.45 0.39
N LEU A 41 7.80 2.29 1.70
CA LEU A 41 7.07 1.23 2.36
C LEU A 41 6.17 1.86 3.41
N HIS A 42 4.87 1.62 3.35
CA HIS A 42 4.00 1.88 4.49
C HIS A 42 3.71 0.59 5.24
N LEU A 43 3.76 0.65 6.57
CA LEU A 43 3.32 -0.42 7.45
C LEU A 43 1.98 -0.02 8.03
N ILE A 44 0.94 -0.82 7.79
CA ILE A 44 -0.42 -0.54 8.24
C ILE A 44 -0.75 -1.47 9.40
N GLU A 45 -1.32 -0.91 10.47
CA GLU A 45 -1.78 -1.70 11.61
C GLU A 45 -2.90 -2.66 11.21
N ARG A 46 -2.68 -3.94 11.48
CA ARG A 46 -3.65 -5.00 11.24
C ARG A 46 -4.98 -4.70 11.94
N ASN A 47 -6.10 -4.96 11.25
CA ASN A 47 -7.41 -4.90 11.88
C ASN A 47 -7.61 -6.13 12.80
N PRO A 48 -7.74 -5.96 14.14
CA PRO A 48 -7.90 -7.09 15.06
C PRO A 48 -9.24 -7.82 14.89
N GLU A 49 -10.26 -7.17 14.32
CA GLU A 49 -11.58 -7.75 14.12
C GLU A 49 -11.65 -8.71 12.93
N THR A 50 -10.67 -8.63 12.01
CA THR A 50 -10.62 -9.48 10.83
C THR A 50 -9.72 -10.68 11.05
N LYS A 51 -10.31 -11.89 11.10
CA LYS A 51 -9.57 -13.17 11.12
C LYS A 51 -9.08 -13.61 9.73
N LEU A 52 -9.42 -12.87 8.68
CA LEU A 52 -9.06 -13.23 7.32
C LEU A 52 -7.54 -13.13 7.14
N LEU A 53 -6.99 -14.04 6.33
CA LEU A 53 -5.69 -13.83 5.70
C LEU A 53 -5.82 -12.49 4.95
N GLU A 54 -4.89 -11.57 5.19
CA GLU A 54 -4.80 -10.23 4.58
C GLU A 54 -4.75 -10.35 3.05
N GLY A 55 -5.90 -10.61 2.44
CA GLY A 55 -6.07 -10.77 1.00
C GLY A 55 -6.39 -9.43 0.34
N PRO A 56 -6.25 -9.32 -1.00
CA PRO A 56 -6.35 -8.07 -1.74
C PRO A 56 -7.73 -7.36 -1.66
N TRP A 57 -8.73 -7.95 -1.01
CA TRP A 57 -10.12 -7.47 -0.94
C TRP A 57 -10.55 -6.89 0.43
N SER A 58 -9.62 -6.46 1.28
CA SER A 58 -9.94 -6.08 2.67
C SER A 58 -10.81 -4.82 2.88
N SER A 59 -11.28 -4.11 1.84
CA SER A 59 -12.37 -3.13 2.03
C SER A 59 -13.22 -2.90 0.78
N THR A 60 -14.54 -2.98 0.91
CA THR A 60 -15.54 -2.57 -0.10
C THR A 60 -16.04 -1.13 0.11
N ALA A 61 -15.54 -0.43 1.13
CA ALA A 61 -15.96 0.92 1.48
C ALA A 61 -15.32 1.98 0.57
N ALA A 62 -16.04 3.07 0.31
CA ALA A 62 -15.53 4.19 -0.46
C ALA A 62 -14.25 4.77 0.18
N ILE A 63 -13.16 4.81 -0.59
CA ILE A 63 -11.80 5.21 -0.18
C ILE A 63 -11.69 6.73 0.11
N ALA A 64 -12.77 7.50 -0.12
CA ALA A 64 -12.79 8.95 0.10
C ALA A 64 -12.52 9.37 1.56
N ASN A 65 -12.79 8.48 2.54
CA ASN A 65 -12.47 8.72 3.94
C ASN A 65 -11.19 7.96 4.33
N PRO A 66 -10.13 8.63 4.84
CA PRO A 66 -8.91 7.98 5.31
C PRO A 66 -9.11 6.85 6.32
N LYS A 67 -10.21 6.87 7.09
CA LYS A 67 -10.60 5.79 8.01
C LYS A 67 -10.89 4.46 7.32
N ASN A 68 -11.22 4.51 6.03
CA ASN A 68 -11.55 3.35 5.21
C ASN A 68 -10.33 2.81 4.44
N LEU A 69 -9.10 3.16 4.84
CA LEU A 69 -7.90 2.69 4.16
C LEU A 69 -7.91 1.14 4.10
N PRO A 70 -7.76 0.55 2.91
CA PRO A 70 -7.54 -0.88 2.78
C PRO A 70 -6.26 -1.28 3.53
N ARG A 71 -6.33 -2.31 4.39
CA ARG A 71 -5.20 -2.72 5.23
C ARG A 71 -4.43 -3.93 4.72
N GLY A 72 -4.99 -4.60 3.70
CA GLY A 72 -4.38 -5.74 3.01
C GLY A 72 -3.10 -5.39 2.25
N HIS A 73 -2.28 -6.42 2.01
CA HIS A 73 -1.02 -6.28 1.27
C HIS A 73 -1.26 -5.82 -0.17
N HIS A 74 -0.58 -4.76 -0.58
CA HIS A 74 -0.69 -4.20 -1.92
C HIS A 74 0.63 -3.54 -2.35
N ILE A 75 0.73 -3.31 -3.67
CA ILE A 75 1.80 -2.53 -4.29
C ILE A 75 1.15 -1.29 -4.90
N CYS A 76 1.76 -0.13 -4.71
CA CYS A 76 1.29 1.13 -5.27
C CYS A 76 2.17 1.52 -6.46
N PHE A 77 1.53 1.95 -7.55
CA PHE A 77 2.21 2.45 -8.74
C PHE A 77 1.88 3.93 -8.92
N ALA A 78 2.92 4.74 -9.11
CA ALA A 78 2.75 6.08 -9.66
C ALA A 78 2.57 5.97 -11.17
N VAL A 79 1.48 6.52 -11.69
CA VAL A 79 1.16 6.56 -13.12
C VAL A 79 1.00 7.99 -13.56
N LEU A 80 1.45 8.31 -14.79
CA LEU A 80 1.35 9.67 -15.33
C LEU A 80 -0.11 10.11 -15.55
N ASN A 81 -0.98 9.16 -15.90
CA ASN A 81 -2.39 9.41 -16.12
C ASN A 81 -3.20 8.22 -15.59
N TYR A 82 -3.97 8.45 -14.53
CA TYR A 82 -4.78 7.43 -13.88
C TYR A 82 -5.88 6.90 -14.80
N ASP A 83 -6.64 7.78 -15.46
CA ASP A 83 -7.79 7.40 -16.28
C ASP A 83 -7.38 6.55 -17.48
N SER A 84 -6.32 6.94 -18.19
CA SER A 84 -5.77 6.19 -19.32
C SER A 84 -5.23 4.83 -18.88
N PHE A 85 -4.63 4.74 -17.69
CA PHE A 85 -4.12 3.48 -17.14
C PHE A 85 -5.28 2.52 -16.84
N ILE A 86 -6.33 3.01 -16.18
CA ILE A 86 -7.53 2.21 -15.89
C ILE A 86 -8.26 1.78 -17.16
N GLN A 87 -8.40 2.68 -18.15
CA GLN A 87 -8.98 2.33 -19.45
C GLN A 87 -8.18 1.21 -20.14
N THR A 88 -6.85 1.27 -20.06
CA THR A 88 -5.95 0.25 -20.63
C THR A 88 -6.13 -1.10 -19.92
N LEU A 89 -6.21 -1.11 -18.58
CA LEU A 89 -6.43 -2.34 -17.80
C LEU A 89 -7.79 -2.98 -18.04
N ASN A 90 -8.83 -2.17 -18.25
CA ASN A 90 -10.18 -2.65 -18.51
C ASN A 90 -10.43 -3.02 -19.98
N SER A 91 -9.52 -2.65 -20.88
CA SER A 91 -9.62 -3.00 -22.29
C SER A 91 -9.34 -4.50 -22.48
N PRO A 92 -10.08 -5.20 -23.35
CA PRO A 92 -9.79 -6.59 -23.68
C PRO A 92 -8.34 -6.73 -24.16
N PHE A 93 -7.63 -7.72 -23.62
CA PHE A 93 -6.26 -8.00 -24.04
C PHE A 93 -6.26 -8.48 -25.50
N HIS A 94 -5.93 -7.58 -26.42
CA HIS A 94 -5.60 -7.93 -27.78
C HIS A 94 -4.09 -8.09 -27.85
N GLY A 95 -3.61 -9.33 -27.69
CA GLY A 95 -2.18 -9.63 -27.70
C GLY A 95 -1.45 -8.98 -28.87
N VAL A 96 -0.20 -8.56 -28.65
CA VAL A 96 0.67 -8.04 -29.70
C VAL A 96 0.85 -9.14 -30.74
N LYS A 97 0.18 -9.02 -31.89
CA LYS A 97 0.53 -9.83 -33.06
C LYS A 97 1.92 -9.40 -33.49
N GLY A 98 2.93 -10.18 -33.08
CA GLY A 98 4.29 -10.01 -33.55
C GLY A 98 4.30 -10.00 -35.07
N LYS A 99 4.82 -8.94 -35.66
CA LYS A 99 5.20 -8.94 -37.07
C LYS A 99 6.50 -9.76 -37.17
N HIS A 100 6.38 -10.99 -37.67
CA HIS A 100 7.48 -11.70 -38.30
C HIS A 100 7.61 -11.22 -39.75
#